data_AF-A0AAD4Z7R2-F1
#
_entry.id   AF-A0AAD4Z7R2-F1
#
_cell.length_a   1.000
_cell.length_b   1.000
_cell.length_c   1.000
_cell.angle_alpha   90.00
_cell.angle_beta   90.00
_cell.angle_gamma   90.00
#
_symmetry.space_group_name_H-M   'P 1'
#
loop_
_entity.id
_entity.type
_entity.pdbx_description
1 polymer ?
#
loop_
_entity_poly.entity_id
_entity_poly.type
_entity_poly.pdbx_seq_one_letter_code
_entity_poly.pdbx_strand_id
1 'polypeptide(L)'
;MRYLPLNPRLQRLYMSTHTATDMRWHKEKWVDDNVMWHLADGEAWKEFDQTFPQFAADPRNVRLGLATDGFNPYGVLNQHHSTWPIFVFPYNLLP
;
A
#
# COMPACT_ATOMS: atom_id res chain seq x y z
N MET A 1 -11.09 12.37 -15.98
CA MET A 1 -10.46 11.44 -15.00
C MET A 1 -9.34 10.68 -15.71
N ARG A 2 -8.09 10.75 -15.24
CA ARG A 2 -6.98 9.98 -15.80
C ARG A 2 -6.79 8.72 -14.98
N TYR A 3 -7.13 7.57 -15.54
CA TYR A 3 -6.90 6.28 -14.90
C TYR A 3 -5.47 5.80 -15.22
N LEU A 4 -4.71 5.47 -14.18
CA LEU A 4 -3.40 4.83 -14.31
C LEU A 4 -3.57 3.36 -13.93
N PRO A 5 -3.34 2.42 -14.87
CA PRO A 5 -3.53 1.00 -14.59
C PRO A 5 -2.59 0.52 -13.49
N LEU A 6 -3.15 -0.17 -12.49
CA LEU A 6 -2.42 -0.60 -11.30
C LEU A 6 -1.47 -1.76 -11.60
N ASN A 7 -1.93 -2.77 -12.34
CA ASN A 7 -1.16 -3.97 -12.68
C ASN A 7 0.25 -3.68 -13.25
N PRO A 8 0.42 -2.86 -14.32
CA PRO A 8 1.74 -2.58 -14.85
C PRO A 8 2.63 -1.80 -13.88
N ARG A 9 2.05 -1.03 -12.94
CA ARG A 9 2.83 -0.33 -11.91
C ARG A 9 3.36 -1.30 -10.86
N LEU A 10 2.53 -2.24 -10.41
CA LEU A 10 2.95 -3.29 -9.49
C LEU A 10 4.02 -4.20 -10.12
N GLN A 11 3.84 -4.58 -11.39
CA GLN A 11 4.84 -5.35 -12.12
C GLN A 11 6.21 -4.64 -12.13
N ARG A 12 6.24 -3.34 -12.39
CA ARG A 12 7.49 -2.55 -12.39
C ARG A 12 8.22 -2.58 -11.04
N LEU A 13 7.51 -2.62 -9.91
CA LEU A 13 8.13 -2.72 -8.58
C LEU A 13 8.91 -4.04 -8.42
N TYR A 14 8.50 -5.11 -9.11
CA TYR A 14 9.19 -6.40 -9.10
C TYR A 14 10.20 -6.59 -10.24
N MET A 15 10.31 -5.64 -11.19
CA MET A 15 11.28 -5.71 -12.29
C MET A 15 12.71 -5.38 -11.86
N SER A 16 12.87 -4.62 -10.77
CA SER A 16 14.17 -4.31 -10.17
C SER A 16 14.47 -5.30 -9.05
N THR A 17 15.66 -5.89 -9.03
CA THR A 17 16.07 -6.82 -7.97
C THR A 17 16.07 -6.16 -6.60
N HIS A 18 16.54 -4.92 -6.51
CA HIS A 18 16.58 -4.14 -5.28
C HIS A 18 15.18 -3.83 -4.75
N THR A 19 14.30 -3.30 -5.61
CA THR A 19 12.92 -2.99 -5.21
C THR A 19 12.14 -4.27 -4.89
N ALA A 20 12.39 -5.37 -5.61
CA ALA A 20 11.77 -6.66 -5.33
C ALA A 20 12.23 -7.28 -3.99
N THR A 21 13.46 -7.00 -3.53
CA THR A 21 13.89 -7.38 -2.17
C THR A 21 13.19 -6.52 -1.13
N ASP A 22 13.07 -5.21 -1.35
CA ASP A 22 12.39 -4.31 -0.41
C ASP A 22 10.91 -4.67 -0.27
N MET A 23 10.22 -4.98 -1.38
CA MET A 23 8.82 -5.39 -1.38
C MET A 23 8.51 -6.67 -0.58
N ARG A 24 9.51 -7.54 -0.39
CA ARG A 24 9.40 -8.80 0.37
C ARG A 24 9.98 -8.70 1.78
N TRP A 25 10.64 -7.58 2.08
CA TRP A 25 11.37 -7.36 3.33
C TRP A 25 10.49 -7.57 4.56
N HIS A 26 9.24 -7.10 4.52
CA HIS A 26 8.26 -7.20 5.60
C HIS A 26 8.03 -8.61 6.15
N LYS A 27 8.36 -9.65 5.35
CA LYS A 27 8.27 -11.06 5.76
C LYS A 27 9.62 -11.75 5.87
N GLU A 28 10.59 -11.37 5.02
CA GLU A 28 11.90 -12.02 4.95
C GLU A 28 12.90 -11.57 6.04
N LYS A 29 12.78 -10.33 6.55
CA LYS A 29 13.73 -9.72 7.49
C LYS A 29 13.06 -9.22 8.78
N TRP A 30 12.20 -10.06 9.37
CA TRP A 30 11.59 -9.73 10.64
C TRP A 30 12.65 -9.61 11.75
N VAL A 31 12.73 -8.43 12.38
CA VAL A 31 13.58 -8.17 13.54
C VAL A 31 12.65 -7.87 14.70
N ASP A 32 12.55 -8.80 15.65
CA ASP A 32 11.69 -8.67 16.84
C ASP A 32 12.42 -7.88 17.94
N ASP A 33 12.62 -6.59 17.70
CA ASP A 33 13.26 -5.69 18.66
C ASP A 33 12.25 -5.01 19.62
N ASN A 34 10.99 -5.47 19.65
CA ASN A 34 9.88 -4.82 20.37
C ASN A 34 9.65 -3.33 20.01
N VAL A 35 10.22 -2.87 18.90
CA VAL A 35 10.08 -1.51 18.38
C VAL A 35 9.33 -1.58 17.05
N MET A 36 8.34 -0.70 16.87
CA MET A 36 7.60 -0.57 15.61
C MET A 36 8.46 0.21 14.60
N TRP A 37 9.01 -0.47 13.60
CA TRP A 37 9.82 0.14 12.54
C TRP A 37 9.03 0.28 11.24
N HIS A 38 8.04 -0.59 11.03
CA HIS A 38 7.29 -0.67 9.79
C HIS A 38 5.79 -0.89 10.04
N LEU A 39 4.95 -0.54 9.06
CA LEU A 39 3.48 -0.78 9.14
C LEU A 39 3.13 -2.26 9.33
N ALA A 40 4.01 -3.17 8.90
CA ALA A 40 3.87 -4.61 9.09
C ALA A 40 3.94 -5.04 10.56
N ASP A 41 4.54 -4.24 11.43
CA ASP A 41 4.61 -4.52 12.87
C ASP A 41 3.31 -4.14 13.59
N GLY A 42 2.45 -3.34 12.93
CA GLY A 42 1.18 -2.87 13.45
C GLY A 42 0.16 -3.99 13.64
N GLU A 43 -0.70 -3.82 14.65
CA GLU A 43 -1.73 -4.80 15.02
C GLU A 43 -2.69 -5.10 13.86
N ALA A 44 -3.12 -4.07 13.13
CA ALA A 44 -4.01 -4.23 11.98
C ALA A 44 -3.40 -5.11 10.87
N TRP A 45 -2.08 -5.08 10.67
CA TRP A 45 -1.42 -5.93 9.70
C TRP A 45 -1.39 -7.38 10.17
N LYS A 46 -1.09 -7.59 11.46
CA LYS A 46 -1.08 -8.93 12.07
C LYS A 46 -2.47 -9.56 12.06
N GLU A 47 -3.51 -8.79 12.37
CA GLU A 47 -4.91 -9.23 12.29
C GLU A 47 -5.30 -9.58 10.85
N PHE A 48 -4.88 -8.77 9.88
CA PHE A 48 -5.11 -9.06 8.47
C PHE A 48 -4.42 -10.37 8.04
N ASP A 49 -3.18 -10.61 8.48
CA ASP A 49 -2.45 -11.83 8.16
C ASP A 49 -3.07 -13.09 8.80
N GLN A 50 -3.64 -12.95 10.00
CA GLN A 50 -4.41 -14.02 10.64
C GLN A 50 -5.72 -14.30 9.90
N THR A 51 -6.38 -13.26 9.40
CA THR A 51 -7.65 -13.36 8.67
C THR A 51 -7.46 -13.97 7.28
N PHE A 52 -6.35 -13.64 6.60
CA PHE A 52 -6.04 -14.07 5.24
C PHE A 52 -4.69 -14.82 5.16
N PRO A 53 -4.59 -16.03 5.73
CA PRO A 53 -3.32 -16.75 5.83
C PRO A 53 -2.76 -17.15 4.46
N GLN A 54 -3.62 -17.45 3.47
CA GLN A 54 -3.18 -17.77 2.11
C GLN A 54 -2.57 -16.54 1.41
N PHE A 55 -3.09 -15.34 1.72
CA PHE A 55 -2.52 -14.10 1.21
C PHE A 55 -1.20 -13.78 1.93
N ALA A 56 -1.18 -13.87 3.26
CA ALA A 56 0.02 -13.65 4.04
C ALA A 56 1.14 -14.67 3.73
N ALA A 57 0.79 -15.85 3.21
CA ALA A 57 1.75 -16.90 2.85
C ALA A 57 2.74 -16.46 1.74
N ASP A 58 2.30 -15.70 0.74
CA ASP A 58 3.19 -15.24 -0.32
C ASP A 58 3.75 -13.83 0.00
N PRO A 59 5.07 -13.67 0.23
CA PRO A 59 5.69 -12.36 0.48
C PRO A 59 5.58 -11.38 -0.71
N ARG A 60 5.19 -11.86 -1.90
CA ARG A 60 4.99 -11.02 -3.09
C ARG A 60 3.62 -10.36 -3.12
N ASN A 61 2.73 -10.73 -2.21
CA ASN A 61 1.44 -10.09 -2.11
C ASN A 61 1.58 -8.65 -1.59
N VAL A 62 1.01 -7.71 -2.35
CA VAL A 62 1.14 -6.28 -2.10
C VAL A 62 -0.05 -5.77 -1.31
N ARG A 63 0.22 -5.06 -0.22
CA ARG A 63 -0.77 -4.33 0.56
C ARG A 63 -0.73 -2.86 0.16
N LEU A 64 -1.90 -2.29 -0.12
CA LEU A 64 -2.03 -0.95 -0.68
C LEU A 64 -2.78 -0.04 0.27
N GLY A 65 -2.17 1.10 0.59
CA GLY A 65 -2.83 2.23 1.21
C GLY A 65 -3.62 3.02 0.19
N LEU A 66 -4.90 3.23 0.46
CA LEU A 66 -5.78 4.07 -0.34
C LEU A 66 -6.05 5.36 0.44
N ALA A 67 -5.67 6.50 -0.14
CA ALA A 67 -6.04 7.80 0.38
C ALA A 67 -6.99 8.49 -0.59
N THR A 68 -8.18 8.80 -0.11
CA THR A 68 -9.17 9.60 -0.82
C THR A 68 -9.36 10.88 -0.04
N ASP A 69 -9.04 12.02 -0.64
CA ASP A 69 -9.28 13.32 -0.02
C ASP A 69 -10.74 13.76 -0.23
N GLY A 70 -11.29 14.43 0.78
CA GLY A 70 -12.59 15.08 0.79
C GLY A 70 -12.51 16.62 0.73
N PHE A 71 -11.41 17.20 0.24
CA PHE A 71 -11.21 18.64 0.31
C PHE A 71 -11.84 19.38 -0.88
N ASN A 72 -13.02 19.96 -0.70
CA ASN A 72 -13.67 20.85 -1.67
C ASN A 72 -12.84 22.15 -1.89
N PRO A 73 -12.11 22.29 -3.02
CA PRO A 73 -11.26 23.46 -3.24
C PRO A 73 -12.07 24.69 -3.69
N TYR A 74 -13.38 24.53 -3.96
CA TYR A 74 -14.29 25.61 -4.30
C TYR A 74 -15.48 25.60 -3.35
N GLY A 75 -15.33 26.27 -2.22
CA GLY A 75 -16.49 26.80 -1.52
C GLY A 75 -17.36 27.55 -2.55
N VAL A 76 -18.62 27.14 -2.69
CA VAL A 76 -19.74 27.91 -3.26
C VAL A 76 -20.09 27.73 -4.75
N LEU A 77 -19.26 27.19 -5.66
CA LEU A 77 -19.65 27.14 -7.10
C LEU A 77 -19.99 25.74 -7.63
N ASN A 78 -21.24 25.36 -7.38
CA ASN A 78 -22.10 24.36 -8.02
C ASN A 78 -21.56 23.64 -9.28
N GLN A 79 -20.65 22.68 -9.09
CA GLN A 79 -20.37 21.63 -10.08
C GLN A 79 -20.92 20.30 -9.54
N HIS A 80 -21.86 19.69 -10.25
CA HIS A 80 -22.54 18.43 -9.88
C HIS A 80 -21.64 17.17 -9.90
N HIS A 81 -20.34 17.33 -10.14
CA HIS A 81 -19.41 16.21 -10.30
C HIS A 81 -18.09 16.55 -9.63
N SER A 82 -17.79 15.85 -8.55
CA SER A 82 -16.48 15.93 -7.92
C SER A 82 -15.49 15.00 -8.62
N THR A 83 -14.32 15.53 -8.97
CA THR A 83 -13.20 14.74 -9.50
C THR A 83 -12.08 14.72 -8.45
N TRP A 84 -12.25 13.91 -7.41
CA TRP A 84 -11.26 13.77 -6.34
C TRP A 84 -10.05 12.93 -6.79
N PRO A 85 -8.81 13.30 -6.40
CA PRO A 85 -7.66 12.42 -6.61
C PRO A 85 -7.71 11.23 -5.65
N ILE A 86 -7.60 10.03 -6.20
CA ILE A 86 -7.39 8.80 -5.43
C ILE A 86 -5.88 8.51 -5.45
N PHE A 87 -5.25 8.46 -4.28
CA PHE A 87 -3.86 8.08 -4.14
C PHE A 87 -3.74 6.64 -3.65
N VAL A 88 -2.83 5.89 -4.27
CA VAL A 88 -2.55 4.49 -3.94
C VAL A 88 -1.06 4.35 -3.66
N PHE A 89 -0.71 3.83 -2.48
CA PHE A 89 0.67 3.64 -2.02
C PHE A 89 0.94 2.19 -1.63
N PRO A 90 2.07 1.58 -2.04
CA PRO A 90 2.44 0.24 -1.57
C PRO A 90 3.01 0.31 -0.15
N TYR A 91 2.38 -0.38 0.81
CA TYR A 91 2.88 -0.47 2.19
C TYR A 91 3.93 -1.56 2.39
N ASN A 92 4.33 -2.26 1.34
CA ASN A 92 5.39 -3.26 1.40
C ASN A 92 6.79 -2.66 1.43
N LEU A 93 6.94 -1.40 1.03
CA LEU A 93 8.23 -0.72 0.95
C LEU A 93 8.60 -0.13 2.31
N LEU A 94 9.89 -0.20 2.61
CA LEU A 94 10.49 0.48 3.76
C LEU A 94 10.29 2.01 3.67
N PRO A 95 10.18 2.72 4.82
CA PRO A 95 10.06 4.18 4.87
C PRO A 95 11.27 4.92 4.30
#